data_AF-A0A3S8U2R4-F1
#
_entry.id   AF-A0A3S8U2R4-F1
#
_cell.length_a   1.000
_cell.length_b   1.000
_cell.length_c   1.000
_cell.angle_alpha   90.00
_cell.angle_beta   90.00
_cell.angle_gamma   90.00
#
_symmetry.space_group_name_H-M   'P 1'
#
loop_
_entity.id
_entity.type
_entity.pdbx_description
1 polymer ?
#
loop_
_entity_poly.entity_id
_entity_poly.type
_entity_poly.pdbx_seq_one_letter_code
_entity_poly.pdbx_strand_id
1 'polypeptide(L)'
;MIAQTTTQPRLSSPLGRVMRALPVVGRVIRDVEREVDTIYYVFVILLTAMVLAVQTWGLAALVVTAVAFVPVMFSLLIWITLP
;
A
#
# COMPACT_ATOMS: atom_id res chain seq x y z
N MET A 1 -28.36 40.32 -4.35
CA MET A 1 -28.21 38.84 -4.34
C MET A 1 -27.43 38.43 -5.58
N ILE A 2 -26.15 38.07 -5.46
CA ILE A 2 -25.40 37.39 -6.54
C ILE A 2 -24.61 36.23 -5.91
N ALA A 3 -24.91 35.02 -6.35
CA ALA A 3 -24.26 33.80 -5.88
C ALA A 3 -22.87 33.67 -6.52
N GLN A 4 -21.81 33.67 -5.72
CA GLN A 4 -20.48 33.30 -6.18
C GLN A 4 -20.43 31.76 -6.27
N THR A 5 -20.62 31.21 -7.46
CA THR A 5 -20.31 29.81 -7.75
C THR A 5 -18.81 29.70 -8.04
N THR A 6 -18.00 29.77 -6.99
CA THR A 6 -16.56 29.54 -7.09
C THR A 6 -16.33 28.11 -7.58
N THR A 7 -16.00 27.96 -8.85
CA THR A 7 -15.69 26.69 -9.49
C THR A 7 -14.33 26.24 -8.95
N GLN A 8 -14.33 25.51 -7.84
CA GLN A 8 -13.11 24.89 -7.32
C GLN A 8 -12.60 23.90 -8.37
N PRO A 9 -11.38 24.07 -8.91
CA PRO A 9 -10.76 23.03 -9.72
C PRO A 9 -10.56 21.83 -8.80
N ARG A 10 -11.33 20.76 -9.03
CA ARG A 10 -11.09 19.47 -8.39
C ARG A 10 -9.73 19.00 -8.90
N LEU A 11 -8.67 19.32 -8.15
CA LEU A 11 -7.33 18.75 -8.32
C LEU A 11 -7.47 17.25 -8.10
N SER A 12 -7.86 16.56 -9.16
CA SER A 12 -8.01 15.12 -9.21
C SER A 12 -6.59 14.58 -9.34
N SER A 13 -5.91 14.50 -8.19
CA SER A 13 -4.57 13.94 -8.11
C SER A 13 -4.58 12.55 -8.79
N PRO A 14 -3.83 12.35 -9.88
CA PRO A 14 -3.81 11.09 -10.61
C PRO A 14 -3.38 9.92 -9.70
N LEU A 15 -2.57 10.21 -8.67
CA LEU A 15 -2.20 9.28 -7.60
C LEU A 15 -3.42 8.69 -6.88
N GLY A 16 -4.42 9.51 -6.55
CA GLY A 16 -5.64 9.07 -5.87
C GLY A 16 -6.55 8.20 -6.74
N ARG A 17 -6.33 8.15 -8.05
CA ARG A 17 -7.03 7.28 -9.00
C ARG A 17 -6.31 5.94 -9.15
N VAL A 18 -4.98 5.94 -9.20
CA VAL A 18 -4.16 4.72 -9.28
C VAL A 18 -4.22 3.92 -7.97
N MET A 19 -4.16 4.58 -6.81
CA MET A 19 -4.29 3.90 -5.51
C MET A 19 -5.69 3.31 -5.27
N ARG A 20 -6.72 3.84 -5.94
CA ARG A 20 -8.09 3.28 -5.92
C ARG A 20 -8.34 2.21 -6.98
N ALA A 21 -7.44 2.06 -7.95
CA ALA A 21 -7.55 1.06 -9.02
C ALA A 21 -7.06 -0.33 -8.58
N LEU A 22 -6.34 -0.43 -7.45
CA LEU A 22 -5.98 -1.69 -6.80
C LEU A 22 -7.06 -2.03 -5.77
N PRO A 23 -8.07 -2.88 -6.08
CA PRO A 23 -9.25 -3.08 -5.24
C PRO A 23 -8.93 -3.64 -3.86
N VAL A 24 -7.82 -4.38 -3.72
CA VAL A 24 -7.40 -4.97 -2.45
C VAL A 24 -6.58 -3.97 -1.63
N VAL A 25 -5.55 -3.36 -2.22
CA VAL A 25 -4.65 -2.43 -1.53
C VAL A 25 -5.37 -1.12 -1.17
N GLY A 26 -6.20 -0.59 -2.07
CA GLY A 26 -6.96 0.64 -1.85
C GLY A 26 -8.11 0.54 -0.84
N ARG A 27 -8.60 -0.69 -0.54
CA ARG A 27 -9.55 -0.92 0.56
C ARG A 27 -8.82 -0.98 1.89
N VAL A 28 -7.73 -1.75 1.96
CA VAL A 28 -6.90 -1.86 3.17
C VAL A 28 -6.37 -0.50 3.62
N ILE A 29 -5.89 0.34 2.69
CA ILE A 29 -5.42 1.71 3.04
C ILE A 29 -6.53 2.55 3.66
N ARG A 30 -7.75 2.49 3.11
CA ARG A 30 -8.90 3.26 3.61
C ARG A 30 -9.39 2.76 4.97
N ASP A 31 -9.25 1.47 5.25
CA ASP A 31 -9.61 0.87 6.53
C ASP A 31 -8.54 1.16 7.60
N VAL A 32 -7.25 1.17 7.23
CA VAL A 32 -6.15 1.59 8.13
C VAL A 32 -6.23 3.07 8.49
N GLU A 33 -6.63 3.95 7.57
CA GLU A 33 -6.85 5.38 7.86
C GLU A 33 -7.98 5.64 8.87
N ARG A 34 -8.95 4.71 8.97
CA ARG A 34 -10.07 4.83 9.93
C ARG A 34 -9.68 4.44 11.35
N GLU A 35 -8.88 3.39 11.49
CA GLU A 35 -8.56 2.81 12.80
C GLU A 35 -7.15 2.26 12.80
N VAL A 36 -6.29 2.82 13.66
CA VAL A 36 -4.88 2.43 13.74
C VAL A 36 -4.74 0.95 14.10
N ASP A 37 -5.63 0.39 14.92
CA ASP A 37 -5.59 -1.04 15.27
C ASP A 37 -5.68 -1.98 14.07
N THR A 38 -6.33 -1.55 12.98
CA THR A 38 -6.42 -2.30 11.73
C THR A 38 -5.04 -2.65 11.17
N ILE A 39 -4.02 -1.82 11.40
CA ILE A 39 -2.66 -2.09 10.91
C ILE A 39 -2.09 -3.38 11.51
N TYR A 40 -2.34 -3.63 12.81
CA TYR A 40 -1.83 -4.82 13.49
C TYR A 40 -2.47 -6.09 12.92
N TYR A 41 -3.78 -6.06 12.64
CA TYR A 41 -4.47 -7.18 12.00
C TYR A 41 -3.94 -7.45 10.59
N VAL A 42 -3.68 -6.41 9.80
CA VAL A 42 -3.10 -6.55 8.44
C VAL A 42 -1.73 -7.21 8.51
N PHE A 43 -0.87 -6.79 9.44
CA PHE A 43 0.44 -7.42 9.64
C PHE A 43 0.33 -8.89 10.03
N VAL A 44 -0.57 -9.23 10.96
CA VAL A 44 -0.81 -10.61 11.39
C VAL A 44 -1.31 -11.46 10.22
N ILE A 45 -2.27 -10.97 9.44
CA ILE A 45 -2.79 -11.66 8.25
C ILE A 45 -1.69 -11.91 7.22
N LEU A 46 -0.83 -10.91 6.95
CA LEU A 46 0.32 -11.06 6.05
C LEU A 46 1.31 -12.10 6.56
N LEU A 47 1.60 -12.10 7.87
CA LEU A 47 2.48 -13.08 8.48
C LEU A 47 1.89 -14.50 8.36
N THR A 48 0.59 -14.67 8.62
CA THR A 48 -0.09 -15.95 8.44
C THR A 48 -0.05 -16.41 6.99
N ALA A 49 -0.32 -15.52 6.04
CA ALA A 49 -0.22 -15.83 4.61
C ALA A 49 1.21 -16.26 4.21
N MET A 50 2.24 -15.63 4.80
CA MET A 50 3.64 -16.02 4.61
C MET A 50 3.89 -17.44 5.11
N VAL A 51 3.43 -17.77 6.33
CA VAL A 51 3.58 -19.12 6.90
C VAL A 51 2.89 -20.16 6.01
N LEU A 52 1.69 -19.87 5.52
CA LEU A 52 0.97 -20.75 4.59
C LEU A 52 1.71 -20.90 3.26
N ALA A 53 2.30 -19.82 2.72
CA ALA A 53 3.12 -19.88 1.52
C ALA A 53 4.36 -20.76 1.73
N VAL A 54 5.02 -20.63 2.89
CA VAL A 54 6.16 -21.49 3.27
C VAL A 54 5.74 -22.94 3.46
N GLN A 55 4.56 -23.23 4.03
CA GLN A 55 4.07 -24.61 4.10
C GLN A 55 3.77 -25.19 2.72
N THR A 56 3.31 -24.38 1.77
CA THR A 56 2.93 -24.83 0.43
C THR A 56 4.14 -24.99 -0.51
N TRP A 57 5.11 -24.07 -0.43
CA TRP A 57 6.22 -23.96 -1.39
C TRP A 57 7.62 -24.03 -0.76
N GLY A 58 7.71 -24.15 0.57
CA GLY A 58 8.98 -24.22 1.29
C GLY A 58 9.83 -22.95 1.17
N LEU A 59 11.14 -23.14 0.98
CA LEU A 59 12.14 -22.07 0.87
C LEU A 59 11.84 -21.11 -0.30
N ALA A 60 11.22 -21.60 -1.39
CA ALA A 60 10.94 -20.80 -2.57
C ALA A 60 10.05 -19.58 -2.24
N ALA A 61 9.08 -19.72 -1.34
CA ALA A 61 8.23 -18.60 -0.91
C ALA A 61 9.03 -17.48 -0.24
N LEU A 62 10.05 -17.84 0.55
CA LEU A 62 10.94 -16.86 1.19
C LEU A 62 11.83 -16.17 0.17
N VAL A 63 12.37 -16.91 -0.80
CA VAL A 63 13.21 -16.35 -1.87
C VAL A 63 12.40 -15.35 -2.69
N VAL A 64 11.19 -15.70 -3.12
CA VAL A 64 10.32 -14.80 -3.89
C VAL A 64 9.96 -13.56 -3.09
N THR A 65 9.64 -13.71 -1.80
CA THR A 65 9.39 -12.58 -0.90
C THR A 65 10.60 -11.66 -0.79
N ALA A 66 11.79 -12.22 -0.61
CA ALA A 66 13.03 -11.44 -0.53
C ALA A 66 13.30 -10.67 -1.83
N VAL A 67 13.12 -11.32 -2.99
CA VAL A 67 13.26 -10.68 -4.31
C VAL A 67 12.24 -9.57 -4.51
N ALA A 68 10.99 -9.76 -4.07
CA ALA A 68 9.95 -8.73 -4.11
C ALA A 68 10.29 -7.52 -3.23
N PHE A 69 11.13 -7.68 -2.20
CA PHE A 69 11.60 -6.60 -1.33
C PHE A 69 12.75 -5.77 -1.94
N VAL A 70 13.43 -6.27 -2.98
CA VAL A 70 14.51 -5.54 -3.68
C VAL A 70 14.10 -4.14 -4.16
N PRO A 71 12.98 -3.95 -4.90
CA PRO A 71 12.55 -2.61 -5.31
C PRO A 71 12.20 -1.70 -4.13
N VAL A 72 11.74 -2.26 -3.01
CA VAL A 72 11.47 -1.48 -1.77
C VAL A 72 12.78 -0.94 -1.22
N MET A 73 13.80 -1.79 -1.08
CA MET A 73 15.14 -1.37 -0.65
C MET A 73 15.74 -0.34 -1.60
N PHE A 74 15.63 -0.55 -2.91
CA PHE A 74 16.12 0.39 -3.90
C PHE A 74 15.41 1.76 -3.80
N SER A 75 14.10 1.76 -3.60
CA SER A 75 13.32 2.99 -3.41
C SER A 75 13.71 3.71 -2.11
N LEU A 76 13.90 2.96 -1.02
CA LEU A 76 14.33 3.50 0.27
C LEU A 76 15.74 4.10 0.17
N LEU A 77 16.64 3.42 -0.56
CA LEU A 77 17.96 3.93 -0.87
C LEU A 77 17.86 5.24 -1.66
N ILE A 78 17.12 5.27 -2.77
CA ILE A 78 16.92 6.51 -3.53
C ILE A 78 16.38 7.63 -2.64
N TRP A 79 15.39 7.33 -1.80
CA TRP A 79 14.80 8.29 -0.87
C TRP A 79 15.83 8.88 0.10
N ILE A 80 16.73 8.07 0.65
CA ILE A 80 17.74 8.56 1.61
C ILE A 80 18.90 9.30 0.92
N THR A 81 19.21 9.02 -0.35
CA THR A 81 20.25 9.78 -1.08
C THR A 81 19.74 11.08 -1.72
N LEU A 82 18.44 11.25 -1.90
CA LEU A 82 17.87 12.51 -2.40
C LEU A 82 17.90 13.55 -1.26
N PRO A 83 18.65 14.67 -1.41
CA PRO A 83 18.72 15.72 -0.41
C PRO A 83 17.43 16.55 -0.31
#